data_AF-A0A960IVZ0-F1
#
_entry.id   AF-A0A960IVZ0-F1
#
_cell.length_a   1.000
_cell.length_b   1.000
_cell.length_c   1.000
_cell.angle_alpha   90.00
_cell.angle_beta   90.00
_cell.angle_gamma   90.00
#
_symmetry.space_group_name_H-M   'P 1'
#
loop_
_entity.id
_entity.type
_entity.pdbx_description
1 polymer ?
#
loop_
_entity_poly.entity_id
_entity_poly.type
_entity_poly.pdbx_seq_one_letter_code
_entity_poly.pdbx_strand_id
1 'polypeptide(L)'
;AVVVVTAAVLVVSVLRRSAGVALQRERSQARSERVAQMTGIDRAEQTFDPDAPEFPPDLDLIAPAIGLIGVVAGGLDAGGPPWLGVARTVAGAAFLGSVTDAMLLGHWYLTQPGLPRDPLNELVRWVGWTWAPEVALQLVPVGMVAVLNGTIDDGYGGMLGWFWLACAVTTIVLVVVTRKALQERYYS
;
A
#
# COMPACT_ATOMS: atom_id res chain seq x y z
N ALA A 1 21.47 -2.96 5.58
CA ALA A 1 21.31 -2.53 4.18
C ALA A 1 20.08 -1.64 4.00
N VAL A 2 18.85 -2.15 4.20
CA VAL A 2 17.61 -1.38 4.00
C VAL A 2 17.61 -0.05 4.76
N VAL A 3 17.93 -0.04 6.06
CA VAL A 3 17.99 1.19 6.88
C VAL A 3 18.94 2.24 6.33
N VAL A 4 20.09 1.81 5.80
CA VAL A 4 21.10 2.72 5.25
C VAL A 4 20.58 3.34 3.94
N VAL A 5 19.97 2.53 3.09
CA VAL A 5 19.37 3.00 1.83
C VAL A 5 18.22 3.95 2.11
N THR A 6 17.28 3.60 2.97
CA THR A 6 16.13 4.48 3.28
C THR A 6 16.59 5.80 3.92
N ALA A 7 17.62 5.77 4.77
CA ALA A 7 18.22 6.99 5.32
C ALA A 7 18.86 7.86 4.22
N ALA A 8 19.60 7.25 3.28
CA ALA A 8 20.21 7.98 2.17
C ALA A 8 19.15 8.59 1.24
N VAL A 9 18.10 7.83 0.90
CA VAL A 9 16.99 8.32 0.07
C VAL A 9 16.22 9.44 0.78
N LEU A 10 16.01 9.32 2.09
CA LEU A 10 15.42 10.39 2.90
C LEU A 10 16.28 11.67 2.87
N VAL A 11 17.61 11.55 2.96
CA VAL A 11 18.51 12.71 2.82
C VAL A 11 18.36 13.35 1.45
N VAL A 12 18.31 12.57 0.36
CA VAL A 12 18.08 13.11 -0.98
C VAL A 12 16.73 13.83 -1.07
N SER A 13 15.66 13.25 -0.52
CA SER A 13 14.33 13.86 -0.46
C SER A 13 14.36 15.20 0.29
N VAL A 14 15.02 15.26 1.45
CA VAL A 14 15.17 16.49 2.24
C VAL A 14 15.98 17.56 1.51
N LEU A 15 17.07 17.18 0.83
CA LEU A 15 17.91 18.11 0.07
C LEU A 15 17.19 18.68 -1.16
N ARG A 16 16.28 17.91 -1.78
CA ARG A 16 15.53 18.30 -2.99
C ARG A 16 14.13 18.86 -2.71
N ARG A 17 13.73 19.02 -1.45
CA ARG A 17 12.38 19.48 -1.06
C ARG A 17 11.99 20.84 -1.65
N SER A 18 12.97 21.68 -2.03
CA SER A 18 12.72 23.00 -2.62
C SER A 18 12.21 22.93 -4.06
N ALA A 19 12.44 21.83 -4.78
CA ALA A 19 12.02 21.67 -6.17
C ALA A 19 10.49 21.54 -6.32
N GLY A 20 9.82 21.01 -5.29
CA GLY A 20 8.42 20.58 -5.36
C GLY A 20 8.27 19.23 -6.09
N VAL A 21 7.05 18.92 -6.54
CA VAL A 21 6.72 17.71 -7.31
C VAL A 21 6.03 18.09 -8.62
N ALA A 22 6.20 17.29 -9.67
CA ALA A 22 5.58 17.52 -10.96
C ALA A 22 4.06 17.71 -10.81
N LEU A 23 3.51 18.73 -11.48
CA LEU A 23 2.11 19.15 -11.41
C LEU A 23 1.65 19.71 -10.04
N GLN A 24 2.51 19.78 -9.02
CA GLN A 24 2.17 20.42 -7.74
C GLN A 24 2.05 21.94 -7.88
N ARG A 25 2.92 22.55 -8.71
CA ARG A 25 2.91 24.00 -8.97
C ARG A 25 1.60 24.44 -9.63
N GLU A 26 1.21 23.76 -10.71
CA GLU A 26 -0.04 24.02 -11.44
C GLU A 26 -1.29 23.84 -10.53
N ARG A 27 -1.30 22.77 -9.71
CA ARG A 27 -2.40 22.53 -8.77
C ARG A 27 -2.45 23.55 -7.64
N SER A 28 -1.30 24.00 -7.15
CA SER A 28 -1.21 25.05 -6.14
C SER A 28 -1.73 26.38 -6.68
N GLN A 29 -1.28 26.77 -7.89
CA GLN A 29 -1.71 27.99 -8.56
C GLN A 29 -3.21 27.99 -8.85
N ALA A 30 -3.75 26.91 -9.45
CA ALA A 30 -5.19 26.79 -9.73
C ALA A 30 -6.07 26.77 -8.46
N ARG A 31 -5.50 26.40 -7.30
CA ARG A 31 -6.18 26.47 -5.99
C ARG A 31 -6.09 27.86 -5.38
N SER A 32 -4.92 28.50 -5.44
CA SER A 32 -4.71 29.87 -4.98
C SER A 32 -5.61 30.85 -5.74
N GLU A 33 -5.69 30.74 -7.07
CA GLU A 33 -6.57 31.57 -7.91
C GLU A 33 -8.04 31.42 -7.52
N ARG A 34 -8.50 30.18 -7.31
CA ARG A 34 -9.89 29.92 -6.86
C ARG A 34 -10.16 30.50 -5.47
N VAL A 35 -9.22 30.37 -4.54
CA VAL A 35 -9.36 30.88 -3.18
C VAL A 35 -9.33 32.41 -3.17
N ALA A 36 -8.46 33.03 -3.96
CA ALA A 36 -8.41 34.48 -4.13
C ALA A 36 -9.71 35.02 -4.72
N GLN A 37 -10.28 34.35 -5.73
CA GLN A 37 -11.59 34.70 -6.30
C GLN A 37 -12.73 34.57 -5.29
N MET A 38 -12.68 33.60 -4.36
CA MET A 38 -13.74 33.39 -3.37
C MET A 38 -13.61 34.28 -2.12
N THR A 39 -12.40 34.65 -1.73
CA THR A 39 -12.14 35.28 -0.42
C THR A 39 -11.56 36.70 -0.52
N GLY A 40 -11.05 37.11 -1.68
CA GLY A 40 -10.32 38.36 -1.85
C GLY A 40 -8.98 38.42 -1.11
N ILE A 41 -8.56 37.31 -0.49
CA ILE A 41 -7.32 37.21 0.28
C ILE A 41 -6.25 36.60 -0.60
N ASP A 42 -5.22 37.39 -0.90
CA ASP A 42 -4.03 36.93 -1.60
C ASP A 42 -3.09 36.27 -0.59
N ARG A 43 -2.95 34.93 -0.67
CA ARG A 43 -2.04 34.18 0.19
C ARG A 43 -0.66 34.17 -0.46
N ALA A 44 0.39 34.38 0.34
CA ALA A 44 1.76 34.19 -0.12
C ALA A 44 1.91 32.82 -0.77
N GLU A 45 2.17 32.80 -2.08
CA GLU A 45 2.34 31.56 -2.83
C GLU A 45 3.55 30.79 -2.29
N GLN A 46 3.41 29.46 -2.16
CA GLN A 46 4.58 28.61 -1.93
C GLN A 46 5.49 28.71 -3.14
N THR A 47 6.65 29.34 -2.96
CA THR A 47 7.67 29.46 -4.01
C THR A 47 8.54 28.21 -4.02
N PHE A 48 8.57 27.56 -5.18
CA PHE A 48 9.46 26.43 -5.46
C PHE A 48 10.63 26.92 -6.29
N ASP A 49 11.80 26.33 -6.07
CA ASP A 49 12.98 26.60 -6.88
C ASP A 49 12.84 25.85 -8.22
N PRO A 50 12.67 26.55 -9.35
CA PRO A 50 12.50 25.92 -10.65
C PRO A 50 13.77 25.22 -11.16
N ASP A 51 14.94 25.64 -10.67
CA ASP A 51 16.24 25.12 -11.09
C ASP A 51 16.71 23.96 -10.19
N ALA A 52 16.08 23.77 -9.03
CA ALA A 52 16.36 22.64 -8.15
C ALA A 52 15.88 21.31 -8.78
N PRO A 53 16.71 20.25 -8.76
CA PRO A 53 16.32 18.96 -9.31
C PRO A 53 15.25 18.29 -8.45
N GLU A 54 14.23 17.74 -9.11
CA GLU A 54 13.16 17.00 -8.43
C GLU A 54 13.65 15.69 -7.81
N PHE A 55 12.92 15.17 -6.84
CA PHE A 55 13.23 13.87 -6.25
C PHE A 55 13.05 12.76 -7.30
N PRO A 56 14.07 11.90 -7.55
CA PRO A 56 13.92 10.79 -8.48
C PRO A 56 13.14 9.63 -7.81
N PRO A 57 11.92 9.32 -8.26
CA PRO A 57 11.05 8.34 -7.60
C PRO A 57 11.63 6.91 -7.65
N ASP A 58 12.49 6.61 -8.63
CA ASP A 58 13.14 5.30 -8.77
C ASP A 58 14.02 4.94 -7.55
N LEU A 59 14.47 5.94 -6.78
CA LEU A 59 15.24 5.70 -5.55
C LEU A 59 14.43 4.95 -4.49
N ASP A 60 13.11 5.13 -4.47
CA ASP A 60 12.23 4.44 -3.51
C ASP A 60 12.10 2.94 -3.83
N LEU A 61 12.45 2.51 -5.05
CA LEU A 61 12.44 1.10 -5.45
C LEU A 61 13.63 0.30 -4.89
N ILE A 62 14.70 0.97 -4.47
CA ILE A 62 15.92 0.29 -4.00
C ILE A 62 15.66 -0.47 -2.70
N ALA A 63 14.95 0.13 -1.74
CA ALA A 63 14.66 -0.49 -0.46
C ALA A 63 13.76 -1.75 -0.59
N PRO A 64 12.63 -1.70 -1.33
CA PRO A 64 11.84 -2.88 -1.67
C PRO A 64 12.63 -3.95 -2.44
N ALA A 65 13.52 -3.56 -3.37
CA ALA A 65 14.35 -4.52 -4.10
C ALA A 65 15.29 -5.31 -3.16
N ILE A 66 15.92 -4.63 -2.19
CA ILE A 66 16.73 -5.29 -1.17
C ILE A 66 15.85 -6.14 -0.24
N GLY A 67 14.69 -5.62 0.16
CA GLY A 67 13.73 -6.34 0.99
C GLY A 67 13.24 -7.64 0.33
N LEU A 68 13.00 -7.60 -0.99
CA LEU A 68 12.59 -8.74 -1.79
C LEU A 68 13.60 -9.88 -1.73
N ILE A 69 14.91 -9.59 -1.67
CA ILE A 69 15.94 -10.63 -1.48
C ILE A 69 15.71 -11.37 -0.15
N GLY A 70 15.40 -10.64 0.92
CA GLY A 70 15.09 -11.24 2.22
C GLY A 70 13.79 -12.05 2.21
N VAL A 71 12.75 -11.54 1.55
CA VAL A 71 11.47 -12.24 1.37
C VAL A 71 11.66 -13.55 0.59
N VAL A 72 12.44 -13.52 -0.50
CA VAL A 72 12.76 -14.71 -1.29
C VAL A 72 13.58 -15.70 -0.46
N ALA A 73 14.61 -15.24 0.25
CA ALA A 73 15.42 -16.09 1.11
C ALA A 73 14.57 -16.78 2.20
N GLY A 74 13.66 -16.03 2.84
CA GLY A 74 12.72 -16.59 3.82
C GLY A 74 11.76 -17.62 3.21
N GLY A 75 11.27 -17.36 1.98
CA GLY A 75 10.41 -18.31 1.27
C GLY A 75 11.14 -19.60 0.84
N LEU A 76 12.44 -19.52 0.56
CA LEU A 76 13.28 -20.69 0.29
C LEU A 76 13.57 -21.51 1.55
N ASP A 77 13.68 -20.86 2.71
CA ASP A 77 13.94 -21.49 4.01
C ASP A 77 12.69 -22.10 4.66
N ALA A 78 11.49 -21.69 4.22
CA ALA A 78 10.20 -22.13 4.77
C ALA A 78 9.90 -23.64 4.63
N GLY A 79 10.72 -24.38 3.88
CA GLY A 79 10.54 -25.80 3.62
C GLY A 79 9.46 -26.11 2.57
N GLY A 80 9.37 -27.38 2.17
CA GLY A 80 8.47 -27.82 1.10
C GLY A 80 8.97 -27.43 -0.31
N PRO A 81 8.07 -27.35 -1.31
CA PRO A 81 8.45 -26.98 -2.68
C PRO A 81 8.96 -25.53 -2.73
N PRO A 82 10.22 -25.27 -3.16
CA PRO A 82 10.84 -23.95 -3.07
C PRO A 82 10.07 -22.83 -3.79
N TRP A 83 9.50 -23.15 -4.97
CA TRP A 83 8.72 -22.19 -5.75
C TRP A 83 7.46 -21.73 -4.99
N LEU A 84 6.82 -22.64 -4.25
CA LEU A 84 5.57 -22.37 -3.55
C LEU A 84 5.83 -21.57 -2.27
N GLY A 85 6.90 -21.90 -1.54
CA GLY A 85 7.35 -21.12 -0.39
C GLY A 85 7.63 -19.67 -0.78
N VAL A 86 8.46 -19.46 -1.80
CA VAL A 86 8.75 -18.12 -2.33
C VAL A 86 7.48 -17.40 -2.80
N ALA A 87 6.62 -18.07 -3.57
CA ALA A 87 5.40 -17.45 -4.07
C ALA A 87 4.48 -16.98 -2.93
N ARG A 88 4.26 -17.82 -1.91
CA ARG A 88 3.45 -17.48 -0.73
C ARG A 88 4.05 -16.33 0.06
N THR A 89 5.36 -16.35 0.33
CA THR A 89 6.00 -15.28 1.10
C THR A 89 5.99 -13.95 0.34
N VAL A 90 6.19 -13.97 -0.98
CA VAL A 90 6.12 -12.76 -1.82
C VAL A 90 4.70 -12.22 -1.91
N ALA A 91 3.71 -13.08 -2.15
CA ALA A 91 2.30 -12.68 -2.17
C ALA A 91 1.86 -12.11 -0.81
N GLY A 92 2.24 -12.75 0.29
CA GLY A 92 1.94 -12.29 1.64
C GLY A 92 2.59 -10.96 1.97
N ALA A 93 3.85 -10.76 1.55
CA ALA A 93 4.54 -9.47 1.71
C ALA A 93 3.85 -8.35 0.90
N ALA A 94 3.46 -8.63 -0.35
CA ALA A 94 2.74 -7.67 -1.19
C ALA A 94 1.35 -7.34 -0.63
N PHE A 95 0.62 -8.36 -0.17
CA PHE A 95 -0.69 -8.18 0.45
C PHE A 95 -0.60 -7.37 1.74
N LEU A 96 0.27 -7.76 2.68
CA LEU A 96 0.49 -7.05 3.94
C LEU A 96 0.94 -5.60 3.71
N GLY A 97 1.86 -5.38 2.76
CA GLY A 97 2.32 -4.04 2.37
C GLY A 97 1.17 -3.18 1.85
N SER A 98 0.36 -3.71 0.93
CA SER A 98 -0.78 -2.98 0.37
C SER A 98 -1.84 -2.62 1.42
N VAL A 99 -2.13 -3.52 2.38
CA VAL A 99 -3.09 -3.26 3.47
C VAL A 99 -2.54 -2.19 4.41
N THR A 100 -1.26 -2.28 4.77
CA THR A 100 -0.62 -1.31 5.67
C THR A 100 -0.59 0.07 5.04
N ASP A 101 -0.25 0.18 3.76
CA ASP A 101 -0.25 1.44 3.03
C ASP A 101 -1.66 2.06 2.96
N ALA A 102 -2.67 1.25 2.65
CA ALA A 102 -4.07 1.68 2.66
C ALA A 102 -4.52 2.20 4.03
N MET A 103 -4.11 1.54 5.12
CA MET A 103 -4.45 1.95 6.48
C MET A 103 -3.73 3.25 6.89
N LEU A 104 -2.44 3.38 6.56
CA LEU A 104 -1.66 4.59 6.83
C LEU A 104 -2.26 5.80 6.11
N LEU A 105 -2.60 5.65 4.83
CA LEU A 105 -3.26 6.71 4.08
C LEU A 105 -4.67 6.99 4.66
N GLY A 106 -5.44 5.94 4.98
CA GLY A 106 -6.78 6.06 5.54
C GLY A 106 -6.85 6.92 6.81
N HIS A 107 -5.84 6.86 7.68
CA HIS A 107 -5.76 7.71 8.88
C HIS A 107 -5.73 9.21 8.55
N TRP A 108 -5.03 9.61 7.49
CA TRP A 108 -4.95 11.03 7.09
C TRP A 108 -6.29 11.56 6.59
N TYR A 109 -7.14 10.72 5.99
CA TYR A 109 -8.49 11.13 5.59
C TYR A 109 -9.42 11.37 6.78
N LEU A 110 -9.13 10.78 7.94
CA LEU A 110 -9.90 11.06 9.17
C LEU A 110 -9.51 12.40 9.80
N THR A 111 -8.28 12.86 9.56
CA THR A 111 -7.73 14.06 10.23
C THR A 111 -7.65 15.28 9.31
N GLN A 112 -7.75 15.10 7.98
CA GLN A 112 -7.65 16.17 7.00
C GLN A 112 -8.83 16.16 6.02
N PRO A 113 -9.84 17.01 6.25
CA PRO A 113 -10.94 17.19 5.31
C PRO A 113 -10.47 17.72 3.94
N GLY A 114 -10.99 17.17 2.86
CA GLY A 114 -10.77 17.66 1.49
C GLY A 114 -9.62 17.01 0.71
N LEU A 115 -9.09 15.87 1.16
CA LEU A 115 -8.17 15.06 0.36
C LEU A 115 -8.91 14.36 -0.81
N PRO A 116 -8.31 14.28 -2.01
CA PRO A 116 -8.94 13.67 -3.17
C PRO A 116 -9.11 12.16 -2.95
N ARG A 117 -10.21 11.53 -3.36
CA ARG A 117 -10.44 10.09 -3.12
C ARG A 117 -9.61 9.12 -3.99
N ASP A 118 -9.00 9.62 -5.07
CA ASP A 118 -8.35 8.76 -6.07
C ASP A 118 -7.19 7.91 -5.50
N PRO A 119 -6.26 8.46 -4.69
CA PRO A 119 -5.20 7.66 -4.08
C PRO A 119 -5.74 6.54 -3.19
N LEU A 120 -6.78 6.82 -2.39
CA LEU A 120 -7.38 5.81 -1.52
C LEU A 120 -8.09 4.71 -2.34
N ASN A 121 -8.78 5.07 -3.42
CA ASN A 121 -9.36 4.10 -4.35
C ASN A 121 -8.29 3.22 -5.01
N GLU A 122 -7.14 3.80 -5.35
CA GLU A 122 -6.02 3.06 -5.91
C GLU A 122 -5.44 2.06 -4.92
N LEU A 123 -5.18 2.46 -3.67
CA LEU A 123 -4.64 1.55 -2.65
C LEU A 123 -5.61 0.40 -2.34
N VAL A 124 -6.90 0.69 -2.19
CA VAL A 124 -7.94 -0.34 -1.97
C VAL A 124 -8.02 -1.31 -3.16
N ARG A 125 -7.82 -0.81 -4.38
CA ARG A 125 -7.72 -1.66 -5.57
C ARG A 125 -6.50 -2.56 -5.51
N TRP A 126 -5.33 -2.05 -5.09
CA TRP A 126 -4.13 -2.86 -4.91
C TRP A 126 -4.32 -3.94 -3.85
N VAL A 127 -4.97 -3.64 -2.71
CA VAL A 127 -5.34 -4.65 -1.70
C VAL A 127 -6.17 -5.78 -2.31
N GLY A 128 -7.17 -5.46 -3.15
CA GLY A 128 -7.96 -6.47 -3.85
C GLY A 128 -7.14 -7.31 -4.83
N TRP A 129 -6.20 -6.69 -5.55
CA TRP A 129 -5.32 -7.40 -6.50
C TRP A 129 -4.30 -8.30 -5.82
N THR A 130 -3.73 -7.90 -4.69
CA THR A 130 -2.76 -8.71 -3.93
C THR A 130 -3.44 -9.78 -3.09
N TRP A 131 -4.69 -9.56 -2.65
CA TRP A 131 -5.51 -10.56 -1.97
C TRP A 131 -5.75 -11.82 -2.81
N ALA A 132 -5.99 -11.66 -4.12
CA ALA A 132 -6.29 -12.79 -5.00
C ALA A 132 -5.16 -13.84 -5.09
N PRO A 133 -3.90 -13.48 -5.40
CA PRO A 133 -2.79 -14.43 -5.39
C PRO A 133 -2.50 -14.95 -3.98
N GLU A 134 -2.65 -14.12 -2.93
CA GLU A 134 -2.45 -14.55 -1.54
C GLU A 134 -3.38 -15.71 -1.17
N VAL A 135 -4.69 -15.56 -1.41
CA VAL A 135 -5.67 -16.62 -1.13
C VAL A 135 -5.45 -17.82 -2.05
N ALA A 136 -5.21 -17.60 -3.34
CA ALA A 136 -5.04 -18.68 -4.31
C ALA A 136 -3.83 -19.57 -3.97
N LEU A 137 -2.69 -18.98 -3.61
CA LEU A 137 -1.48 -19.73 -3.26
C LEU A 137 -1.63 -20.50 -1.95
N GLN A 138 -2.43 -20.00 -1.00
CA GLN A 138 -2.74 -20.72 0.23
C GLN A 138 -3.66 -21.93 -0.01
N LEU A 139 -4.40 -21.97 -1.12
CA LEU A 139 -5.22 -23.11 -1.52
C LEU A 139 -4.42 -24.20 -2.25
N VAL A 140 -3.23 -23.88 -2.81
CA VAL A 140 -2.37 -24.86 -3.49
C VAL A 140 -1.92 -25.95 -2.51
N PRO A 141 -2.03 -27.25 -2.84
CA PRO A 141 -1.59 -28.33 -1.96
C PRO A 141 -0.07 -28.36 -1.74
N VAL A 142 0.44 -28.63 -0.53
CA VAL A 142 -0.28 -28.73 0.74
C VAL A 142 -0.65 -27.33 1.23
N GLY A 143 -1.93 -27.10 1.57
CA GLY A 143 -2.48 -25.77 1.86
C GLY A 143 -3.73 -25.81 2.74
N MET A 144 -4.47 -24.71 2.80
CA MET A 144 -5.58 -24.52 3.75
C MET A 144 -6.74 -25.49 3.57
N VAL A 145 -6.93 -26.06 2.37
CA VAL A 145 -7.92 -27.12 2.13
C VAL A 145 -7.62 -28.37 2.96
N ALA A 146 -6.34 -28.71 3.12
CA ALA A 146 -5.92 -29.87 3.91
C ALA A 146 -6.22 -29.68 5.40
N VAL A 147 -6.08 -28.45 5.89
CA VAL A 147 -6.43 -28.05 7.27
C VAL A 147 -7.94 -28.11 7.48
N LEU A 148 -8.72 -27.52 6.58
CA LEU A 148 -10.19 -27.46 6.69
C LEU A 148 -10.85 -28.85 6.63
N ASN A 149 -10.28 -29.77 5.84
CA ASN A 149 -10.78 -31.15 5.74
C ASN A 149 -10.23 -32.08 6.84
N GLY A 150 -9.42 -31.57 7.77
CA GLY A 150 -8.86 -32.35 8.88
C GLY A 150 -7.78 -33.36 8.48
N THR A 151 -7.24 -33.27 7.26
CA THR A 151 -6.11 -34.12 6.83
C THR A 151 -4.79 -33.72 7.48
N ILE A 152 -4.70 -32.46 7.92
CA ILE A 152 -3.61 -31.93 8.72
C ILE A 152 -4.22 -31.41 10.01
N ASP A 153 -3.75 -31.95 11.12
CA ASP A 153 -4.07 -31.40 12.44
C ASP A 153 -3.36 -30.06 12.59
N ASP A 154 -4.16 -29.01 12.78
CA ASP A 154 -3.66 -27.66 12.99
C ASP A 154 -3.23 -27.41 14.44
N GLY A 155 -3.47 -28.36 15.35
CA GLY A 155 -3.17 -28.25 16.78
C GLY A 155 -4.14 -27.36 17.56
N TYR A 156 -5.15 -26.79 16.89
CA TYR A 156 -6.14 -25.89 17.46
C TYR A 156 -7.58 -26.36 17.19
N GLY A 157 -7.78 -27.63 16.83
CA GLY A 157 -9.09 -28.23 16.60
C GLY A 157 -9.83 -27.66 15.39
N GLY A 158 -9.10 -27.24 14.35
CA GLY A 158 -9.64 -26.65 13.13
C GLY A 158 -9.84 -25.13 13.19
N MET A 159 -9.56 -24.49 14.33
CA MET A 159 -9.75 -23.06 14.51
C MET A 159 -8.88 -22.23 13.55
N LEU A 160 -7.66 -22.67 13.23
CA LEU A 160 -6.79 -21.92 12.30
C LEU A 160 -7.38 -21.89 10.89
N GLY A 161 -7.92 -23.03 10.43
CA GLY A 161 -8.57 -23.12 9.11
C GLY A 161 -9.79 -22.20 9.02
N TRP A 162 -10.66 -22.22 10.04
CA TRP A 162 -11.84 -21.35 10.08
C TRP A 162 -11.50 -19.86 10.22
N PHE A 163 -10.48 -19.53 11.03
CA PHE A 163 -10.02 -18.17 11.17
C PHE A 163 -9.46 -17.63 9.85
N TRP A 164 -8.62 -18.42 9.16
CA TRP A 164 -8.12 -18.07 7.83
C TRP A 164 -9.27 -17.82 6.84
N LEU A 165 -10.28 -18.70 6.80
CA LEU A 165 -11.42 -18.55 5.91
C LEU A 165 -12.20 -17.26 6.21
N ALA A 166 -12.48 -16.99 7.50
CA ALA A 166 -13.16 -15.79 7.93
C ALA A 166 -12.37 -14.53 7.52
N CYS A 167 -11.05 -14.50 7.75
CA CYS A 167 -10.19 -13.39 7.34
C CYS A 167 -10.17 -13.20 5.82
N ALA A 168 -10.04 -14.28 5.04
CA ALA A 168 -10.01 -14.20 3.58
C ALA A 168 -11.32 -13.63 3.02
N VAL A 169 -12.47 -14.12 3.50
CA VAL A 169 -13.80 -13.68 3.05
C VAL A 169 -14.10 -12.24 3.50
N THR A 170 -13.88 -11.93 4.77
CA THR A 170 -14.18 -10.59 5.29
C THR A 170 -13.30 -9.52 4.65
N THR A 171 -12.04 -9.83 4.34
CA THR A 171 -11.15 -8.89 3.64
C THR A 171 -11.71 -8.47 2.28
N ILE A 172 -12.13 -9.43 1.43
CA ILE A 172 -12.65 -9.06 0.11
C ILE A 172 -13.99 -8.32 0.21
N VAL A 173 -14.81 -8.67 1.20
CA VAL A 173 -16.03 -7.91 1.52
C VAL A 173 -15.69 -6.47 1.89
N LEU A 174 -14.69 -6.24 2.76
CA LEU A 174 -14.23 -4.90 3.13
C LEU A 174 -13.73 -4.13 1.92
N VAL A 175 -12.93 -4.73 1.04
CA VAL A 175 -12.47 -4.09 -0.21
C VAL A 175 -13.66 -3.59 -1.04
N VAL A 176 -14.70 -4.42 -1.21
CA VAL A 176 -15.90 -4.05 -1.97
C VAL A 176 -16.68 -2.93 -1.27
N VAL A 177 -16.91 -3.04 0.04
CA VAL A 177 -17.65 -2.06 0.83
C VAL A 177 -16.92 -0.71 0.84
N THR A 178 -15.60 -0.70 1.06
CA THR A 178 -14.79 0.53 1.03
C THR A 178 -14.88 1.22 -0.34
N ARG A 179 -14.79 0.47 -1.44
CA ARG A 179 -14.95 1.05 -2.78
C ARG A 179 -16.34 1.65 -2.99
N LYS A 180 -17.39 1.02 -2.46
CA LYS A 180 -18.75 1.58 -2.52
C LYS A 180 -18.89 2.83 -1.66
N ALA A 181 -18.33 2.84 -0.45
CA ALA A 181 -18.35 4.01 0.42
C ALA A 181 -17.70 5.24 -0.25
N LEU A 182 -16.58 5.05 -0.96
CA LEU A 182 -15.88 6.13 -1.67
C LEU A 182 -16.63 6.68 -2.90
N GLN A 183 -17.68 6.00 -3.36
CA GLN A 183 -18.57 6.50 -4.42
C GLN A 183 -19.62 7.48 -3.89
N GLU A 184 -19.84 7.54 -2.57
CA GLU A 184 -20.85 8.43 -2.00
C GLU A 184 -20.49 9.91 -2.21
N ARG A 185 -21.53 10.72 -2.44
CA ARG A 185 -21.40 12.16 -2.73
C ARG A 185 -20.77 12.96 -1.60
N TYR A 186 -20.86 12.46 -0.36
CA TYR A 186 -20.28 13.13 0.81
C TYR A 186 -18.74 13.10 0.81
N TYR A 187 -18.14 12.20 0.02
CA TYR A 187 -16.69 12.05 -0.16
C TYR A 187 -16.20 12.58 -1.53
N SER A 188 -16.98 13.46 -2.18
CA SER A 188 -16.67 14.11 -3.48
C SER A 188 -16.34 15.58 -3.33
#